data_AF-A0A522FS41-F1
#
_entry.id   AF-A0A522FS41-F1
#
_cell.length_a   1.000
_cell.length_b   1.000
_cell.length_c   1.000
_cell.angle_alpha   90.00
_cell.angle_beta   90.00
_cell.angle_gamma   90.00
#
_symmetry.space_group_name_H-M   'P 1'
#
loop_
_entity.id
_entity.type
_entity.pdbx_description
1 polymer ?
#
loop_
_entity_poly.entity_id
_entity_poly.type
_entity_poly.pdbx_seq_one_letter_code
_entity_poly.pdbx_strand_id
1 'polypeptide(L)'
;MEENQINGNEFDLFNQPGTELKNAFEKLRTSVGLLISALKETETESAWLKNRMVELEKVSAEVRDKSKLEERIREMEINEQNFIFVQQEIANKNHELNNKDDEIHKLKDDVSLLESKILELENEITAPPETPSISIEEINQYKEAIESLKKVVEEKEIQIHDLNNRNNELVTRINDSIKRGENLESELNALRNFNEKILSELKDEQRNRAMHEAKTVLIDDLKEQLNTLSRQNHEKEKALEDLSNKYADLFEENKYLKDNSENKDSYSVQLEEIQEKLKIANNELKSKSEKLNELKDNFDKLNKDIANKENEIGKLSSRVEEYKNQSLDLEEKNTELSAFKEKYLETCTEIATYKANILVLEKKISELNGVINEQNEEKLIASEKINLCLEKVEKMIGSN
;
A
#
# COMPACT_ATOMS: atom_id res chain seq x y z
N MET A 1 15.90 46.24 16.37
CA MET A 1 15.99 44.95 15.65
C MET A 1 16.60 43.98 16.63
N GLU A 2 15.74 43.13 17.19
CA GLU A 2 16.02 42.28 18.34
C GLU A 2 16.99 41.15 17.94
N GLU A 3 18.13 41.11 18.61
CA GLU A 3 19.03 39.98 18.61
C GLU A 3 18.38 38.84 19.41
N ASN A 4 17.86 37.83 18.70
CA ASN A 4 17.45 36.58 19.32
C ASN A 4 18.69 35.81 19.81
N GLN A 5 19.10 36.12 21.03
CA GLN A 5 19.97 35.26 21.83
C GLN A 5 19.22 33.97 22.15
N ILE A 6 19.55 32.90 21.42
CA ILE A 6 19.13 31.55 21.77
C ILE A 6 19.94 31.15 23.01
N ASN A 7 19.28 31.19 24.17
CA ASN A 7 19.82 30.71 25.44
C ASN A 7 20.18 29.22 25.32
N GLY A 8 21.43 28.89 25.61
CA GLY A 8 22.04 27.58 25.42
C GLY A 8 21.64 26.48 26.43
N ASN A 9 20.39 26.44 26.90
CA ASN A 9 19.96 25.50 27.95
C ASN A 9 18.72 24.63 27.60
N GLU A 10 18.29 24.54 26.33
CA GLU A 10 17.15 23.70 25.93
C GLU A 10 17.51 22.45 25.09
N PHE A 11 18.78 22.07 25.03
CA PHE A 11 19.23 20.84 24.34
C PHE A 11 19.59 19.68 25.28
N ASP A 12 18.95 19.62 26.45
CA ASP A 12 19.16 18.55 27.45
C ASP A 12 18.25 17.32 27.25
N LEU A 13 17.67 17.15 26.06
CA LEU A 13 16.94 15.94 25.65
C LEU A 13 17.86 14.78 25.20
N PHE A 14 19.18 15.00 25.15
CA PHE A 14 20.17 14.00 24.70
C PHE A 14 20.99 13.34 25.81
N ASN A 15 20.65 13.59 27.08
CA ASN A 15 21.37 13.02 28.23
C ASN A 15 20.78 11.71 28.79
N GLN A 16 19.84 11.07 28.08
CA GLN A 16 19.47 9.68 28.37
C GLN A 16 20.38 8.70 27.60
N PRO A 17 20.79 7.55 28.21
CA PRO A 17 21.67 6.56 27.60
C PRO A 17 20.91 5.71 26.57
N GLY A 18 20.39 6.35 25.52
CA GLY A 18 19.95 5.70 24.29
C GLY A 18 21.14 5.60 23.35
N THR A 19 21.91 4.53 23.47
CA THR A 19 23.12 4.25 22.67
C THR A 19 22.85 4.25 21.17
N GLU A 20 21.61 4.07 20.73
CA GLU A 20 21.23 4.00 19.32
C GLU A 20 21.08 5.36 18.66
N LEU A 21 20.38 6.33 19.28
CA LEU A 21 20.15 7.64 18.69
C LEU A 21 21.45 8.45 18.61
N LYS A 22 22.29 8.37 19.65
CA LYS A 22 23.62 8.99 19.67
C LYS A 22 24.54 8.37 18.63
N ASN A 23 24.51 7.04 18.46
CA ASN A 23 25.24 6.38 17.38
C ASN A 23 24.71 6.75 15.99
N ALA A 24 23.39 6.92 15.83
CA ALA A 24 22.78 7.35 14.58
C ALA A 24 23.24 8.77 14.21
N PHE A 25 23.22 9.71 15.17
CA PHE A 25 23.72 11.07 14.95
C PHE A 25 25.22 11.10 14.63
N GLU A 26 26.04 10.29 15.31
CA GLU A 26 27.48 10.27 15.04
C GLU A 26 27.80 9.63 13.68
N LYS A 27 27.05 8.60 13.26
CA LYS A 27 27.12 8.04 11.90
C LYS A 27 26.68 9.05 10.85
N LEU A 28 25.63 9.82 11.11
CA LEU A 28 25.11 10.83 10.20
C LEU A 28 26.10 12.00 10.07
N ARG A 29 26.67 12.45 11.19
CA ARG A 29 27.75 13.45 11.22
C ARG A 29 28.99 13.00 10.46
N THR A 30 29.39 11.74 10.63
CA THR A 30 30.53 11.14 9.88
C THR A 30 30.22 11.08 8.39
N SER A 31 29.01 10.65 8.02
CA SER A 31 28.57 10.56 6.62
C SER A 31 28.50 11.93 5.95
N VAL A 32 27.99 12.95 6.65
CA VAL A 32 27.98 14.34 6.18
C VAL A 32 29.41 14.89 6.05
N GLY A 33 30.30 14.56 6.99
CA GLY A 33 31.72 14.90 6.90
C GLY A 33 32.40 14.32 5.65
N LEU A 34 32.15 13.05 5.36
CA LEU A 34 32.64 12.38 4.15
C LEU A 34 32.07 13.01 2.87
N LEU A 35 30.78 13.37 2.86
CA LEU A 35 30.16 14.05 1.72
C LEU A 35 30.75 15.44 1.48
N ILE A 36 31.02 16.22 2.54
CA ILE A 36 31.65 17.54 2.43
C ILE A 36 33.08 17.40 1.88
N SER A 37 33.84 16.41 2.35
CA SER A 37 35.17 16.12 1.83
C SER A 37 35.13 15.71 0.35
N ALA A 38 34.21 14.83 -0.04
CA ALA A 38 34.02 14.43 -1.42
C ALA A 38 33.61 15.62 -2.31
N LEU A 39 32.73 16.51 -1.82
CA LEU A 39 32.32 17.70 -2.55
C LEU A 39 33.50 18.64 -2.79
N LYS A 40 34.32 18.90 -1.77
CA LYS A 40 35.55 19.71 -1.92
C LYS A 40 36.54 19.07 -2.88
N GLU A 41 36.69 17.75 -2.84
CA GLU A 41 37.55 17.02 -3.76
C GLU A 41 37.05 17.18 -5.21
N THR A 42 35.74 17.06 -5.45
CA THR A 42 35.15 17.30 -6.77
C THR A 42 35.25 18.74 -7.24
N GLU A 43 35.16 19.74 -6.35
CA GLU A 43 35.38 21.15 -6.69
C GLU A 43 36.84 21.39 -7.10
N THR A 44 37.79 20.80 -6.38
CA THR A 44 39.21 20.88 -6.74
C THR A 44 39.52 20.16 -8.04
N GLU A 45 38.92 19.00 -8.29
CA GLU A 45 39.05 18.26 -9.54
C GLU A 45 38.41 19.04 -10.71
N SER A 46 37.26 19.67 -10.50
CA SER A 46 36.61 20.53 -11.49
C SER A 46 37.45 21.76 -11.82
N ALA A 47 38.07 22.40 -10.83
CA ALA A 47 38.97 23.54 -11.05
C ALA A 47 40.24 23.11 -11.83
N TRP A 48 40.79 21.95 -11.48
CA TRP A 48 41.93 21.36 -12.19
C TRP A 48 41.58 21.03 -13.65
N LEU A 49 40.44 20.38 -13.89
CA LEU A 49 39.95 20.05 -15.24
C LEU A 49 39.72 21.31 -16.07
N LYS A 50 39.18 22.39 -15.48
CA LYS A 50 38.95 23.65 -16.18
C LYS A 50 40.26 24.32 -16.61
N ASN A 51 41.26 24.35 -15.74
CA ASN A 51 42.61 24.82 -16.09
C ASN A 51 43.23 23.95 -17.18
N ARG A 52 43.09 22.62 -17.07
CA ARG A 52 43.61 21.69 -18.07
C ARG A 52 42.94 21.86 -19.43
N MET A 53 41.64 22.16 -19.46
CA MET A 53 40.91 22.44 -20.69
C MET A 53 41.41 23.72 -21.38
N VAL A 54 41.70 24.77 -20.61
CA VAL A 54 42.30 26.01 -21.15
C VAL A 54 43.71 25.76 -21.72
N GLU A 55 44.52 24.94 -21.03
CA GLU A 55 45.83 24.52 -21.56
C GLU A 55 45.68 23.70 -22.85
N LEU A 56 44.73 22.77 -22.90
CA LEU A 56 44.46 21.96 -24.09
C LEU A 56 43.87 22.79 -25.25
N GLU A 57 43.06 23.81 -24.98
CA GLU A 57 42.59 24.74 -26.01
C GLU A 57 43.75 25.57 -26.58
N LYS A 58 44.69 25.99 -25.72
CA LYS A 58 45.91 26.69 -26.14
C LYS A 58 46.81 25.79 -26.99
N VAL A 59 47.08 24.56 -26.54
CA VAL A 59 47.84 23.57 -27.31
C VAL A 59 47.10 23.20 -28.60
N SER A 60 45.77 23.05 -28.56
CA SER A 60 44.96 22.78 -29.74
C SER A 60 44.98 23.93 -30.72
N ALA A 61 45.06 25.20 -30.29
CA ALA A 61 45.22 26.35 -31.17
C ALA A 61 46.61 26.38 -31.79
N GLU A 62 47.65 26.03 -31.02
CA GLU A 62 49.03 25.87 -31.50
C GLU A 62 49.17 24.72 -32.52
N VAL A 63 48.42 23.62 -32.34
CA VAL A 63 48.37 22.47 -33.26
C VAL A 63 47.41 22.68 -34.44
N ARG A 64 46.32 23.45 -34.29
CA ARG A 64 45.36 23.79 -35.35
C ARG A 64 45.89 24.78 -36.37
N ASP A 65 47.04 25.39 -36.13
CA ASP A 65 47.82 26.01 -37.19
C ASP A 65 48.42 24.93 -38.10
N LYS A 66 47.57 24.07 -38.65
CA LYS A 66 47.81 23.17 -39.78
C LYS A 66 48.48 23.94 -40.92
N SER A 67 48.14 25.22 -41.09
CA SER A 67 48.84 26.13 -42.01
C SER A 67 50.33 26.28 -41.69
N LYS A 68 50.73 26.41 -40.41
CA LYS A 68 52.14 26.49 -40.01
C LYS A 68 52.85 25.15 -40.19
N LEU A 69 52.18 24.03 -39.91
CA LEU A 69 52.73 22.69 -40.16
C LEU A 69 52.93 22.44 -41.67
N GLU A 70 51.95 22.78 -42.50
CA GLU A 70 52.04 22.67 -43.97
C GLU A 70 53.08 23.62 -44.57
N GLU A 71 53.23 24.82 -44.00
CA GLU A 71 54.27 25.77 -44.40
C GLU A 71 55.66 25.26 -44.03
N ARG A 72 55.81 24.67 -42.85
CA ARG A 72 57.08 24.11 -42.38
C ARG A 72 57.47 22.80 -43.07
N ILE A 73 56.50 22.01 -43.51
CA ILE A 73 56.74 20.88 -44.43
C ILE A 73 57.27 21.38 -45.76
N ARG A 74 56.66 22.44 -46.33
CA ARG A 74 57.16 23.08 -47.56
C ARG A 74 58.58 23.64 -47.36
N GLU A 75 58.89 24.24 -46.22
CA GLU A 75 60.24 24.68 -45.88
C GLU A 75 61.25 23.53 -45.83
N MET A 76 60.90 22.39 -45.21
CA MET A 76 61.75 21.19 -45.22
C MET A 76 62.01 20.67 -46.64
N GLU A 77 60.96 20.57 -47.47
CA GLU A 77 61.08 20.12 -48.85
C GLU A 77 62.00 21.04 -49.66
N ILE A 78 61.87 22.37 -49.49
CA ILE A 78 62.76 23.35 -50.11
C ILE A 78 64.20 23.20 -49.61
N ASN A 79 64.39 23.02 -48.31
CA ASN A 79 65.72 22.83 -47.71
C ASN A 79 66.39 21.54 -48.18
N GLU A 80 65.64 20.45 -48.33
CA GLU A 80 66.13 19.18 -48.89
C GLU A 80 66.56 19.34 -50.35
N GLN A 81 65.75 20.02 -51.18
CA GLN A 81 66.14 20.34 -52.56
C GLN A 81 67.39 21.22 -52.63
N ASN A 82 67.49 22.23 -51.76
CA ASN A 82 68.67 23.10 -51.67
C ASN A 82 69.92 22.31 -51.26
N PHE A 83 69.80 21.37 -50.33
CA PHE A 83 70.92 20.51 -49.93
C PHE A 83 71.40 19.64 -51.09
N ILE A 84 70.49 19.01 -51.83
CA ILE A 84 70.82 18.22 -53.03
C ILE A 84 71.54 19.10 -54.07
N PHE A 85 71.04 20.31 -54.31
CA PHE A 85 71.66 21.26 -55.23
C PHE A 85 73.10 21.62 -54.80
N VAL A 86 73.31 21.94 -53.53
CA VAL A 86 74.64 22.27 -53.00
C VAL A 86 75.60 21.07 -53.13
N GLN A 87 75.13 19.84 -52.85
CA GLN A 87 75.95 18.65 -53.05
C GLN A 87 76.38 18.47 -54.51
N GLN A 88 75.46 18.70 -55.46
CA GLN A 88 75.77 18.62 -56.88
C GLN A 88 76.73 19.73 -57.32
N GLU A 89 76.57 20.95 -56.79
CA GLU A 89 77.48 22.06 -57.05
C GLU A 89 78.90 21.77 -56.52
N ILE A 90 79.03 21.20 -55.32
CA ILE A 90 80.32 20.75 -54.76
C ILE A 90 80.95 19.69 -55.67
N ALA A 91 80.18 18.68 -56.10
CA ALA A 91 80.68 17.63 -56.98
C ALA A 91 81.22 18.20 -58.31
N ASN A 92 80.50 19.14 -58.92
CA ASN A 92 80.93 19.79 -60.16
C ASN A 92 82.19 20.64 -59.95
N LYS A 93 82.26 21.46 -58.88
CA LYS A 93 83.45 22.28 -58.57
C LYS A 93 84.67 21.44 -58.22
N ASN A 94 84.49 20.31 -57.54
CA ASN A 94 85.58 19.36 -57.28
C ASN A 94 86.12 18.77 -58.59
N HIS A 95 85.25 18.45 -59.55
CA HIS A 95 85.69 17.99 -60.86
C HIS A 95 86.46 19.08 -61.63
N GLU A 96 85.99 20.34 -61.59
CA GLU A 96 86.70 21.49 -62.17
C GLU A 96 88.07 21.69 -61.53
N LEU A 97 88.16 21.63 -60.19
CA LEU A 97 89.40 21.75 -59.43
C LEU A 97 90.41 20.68 -59.87
N ASN A 98 89.99 19.41 -59.92
CA ASN A 98 90.86 18.31 -60.35
C ASN A 98 91.40 18.52 -61.77
N ASN A 99 90.54 18.95 -62.71
CA ASN A 99 90.97 19.23 -64.09
C ASN A 99 91.99 20.38 -64.15
N LYS A 100 91.84 21.39 -63.29
CA LYS A 100 92.76 22.54 -63.20
C LYS A 100 94.08 22.18 -62.54
N ASP A 101 94.07 21.34 -61.52
CA ASP A 101 95.29 20.77 -60.93
C ASP A 101 96.08 19.94 -61.96
N ASP A 102 95.39 19.11 -62.76
CA ASP A 102 96.02 18.36 -63.86
C ASP A 102 96.66 19.30 -64.91
N GLU A 103 96.00 20.42 -65.24
CA GLU A 103 96.54 21.44 -66.15
C GLU A 103 97.79 22.11 -65.57
N ILE A 104 97.77 22.49 -64.29
CA ILE A 104 98.94 23.05 -63.59
C ILE A 104 100.11 22.05 -63.61
N HIS A 105 99.85 20.78 -63.34
CA HIS A 105 100.89 19.73 -63.36
C HIS A 105 101.54 19.64 -64.75
N LYS A 106 100.75 19.62 -65.81
CA LYS A 106 101.27 19.59 -67.18
C LYS A 106 102.09 20.83 -67.53
N LEU A 107 101.63 22.03 -67.13
CA LEU A 107 102.37 23.27 -67.36
C LEU A 107 103.69 23.32 -66.59
N LYS A 108 103.73 22.80 -65.36
CA LYS A 108 104.98 22.67 -64.58
C LYS A 108 105.98 21.74 -65.26
N ASP A 109 105.51 20.62 -65.81
CA ASP A 109 106.35 19.69 -66.57
C ASP A 109 106.90 20.37 -67.84
N ASP A 110 106.06 21.11 -68.57
CA ASP A 110 106.47 21.88 -69.76
C ASP A 110 107.52 22.95 -69.41
N VAL A 111 107.33 23.70 -68.32
CA VAL A 111 108.31 24.70 -67.83
C VAL A 111 109.64 24.03 -67.50
N SER A 112 109.63 22.92 -66.75
CA SER A 112 110.86 22.19 -66.39
C SER A 112 111.62 21.69 -67.63
N LEU A 113 110.89 21.25 -68.67
CA LEU A 113 111.49 20.84 -69.94
C LEU A 113 112.11 22.02 -70.70
N LEU A 114 111.42 23.15 -70.75
CA LEU A 114 111.90 24.38 -71.41
C LEU A 114 113.12 24.95 -70.69
N GLU A 115 113.10 25.00 -69.36
CA GLU A 115 114.25 25.41 -68.52
C GLU A 115 115.46 24.52 -68.77
N SER A 116 115.27 23.20 -68.84
CA SER A 116 116.35 22.25 -69.16
C SER A 116 116.94 22.50 -70.55
N LYS A 117 116.10 22.81 -71.53
CA LYS A 117 116.53 23.13 -72.90
C LYS A 117 117.24 24.48 -73.00
N ILE A 118 116.79 25.49 -72.24
CA ILE A 118 117.51 26.76 -72.11
C ILE A 118 118.89 26.51 -71.52
N LEU A 119 119.00 25.70 -70.46
CA LEU A 119 120.27 25.35 -69.83
C LEU A 119 121.20 24.61 -70.80
N GLU A 120 120.69 23.68 -71.61
CA GLU A 120 121.44 22.98 -72.65
C GLU A 120 122.00 23.95 -73.71
N LEU A 121 121.16 24.84 -74.23
CA LEU A 121 121.57 25.88 -75.20
C LEU A 121 122.55 26.90 -74.58
N GLU A 122 122.35 27.30 -73.33
CA GLU A 122 123.26 28.19 -72.60
C GLU A 122 124.63 27.53 -72.40
N ASN A 123 124.66 26.22 -72.12
CA ASN A 123 125.90 25.43 -72.02
C ASN A 123 126.60 25.26 -73.38
N GLU A 124 125.87 25.06 -74.47
CA GLU A 124 126.44 25.01 -75.83
C GLU A 124 127.10 26.34 -76.24
N ILE A 125 126.56 27.48 -75.80
CA ILE A 125 127.16 28.81 -76.02
C ILE A 125 128.40 29.04 -75.14
N THR A 126 128.48 28.42 -73.96
CA THR A 126 129.55 28.64 -72.96
C THR A 126 130.63 27.56 -72.92
N ALA A 127 130.49 26.49 -73.69
CA ALA A 127 131.47 25.41 -73.77
C ALA A 127 132.84 25.89 -74.31
N PRO A 128 133.97 25.50 -73.69
CA PRO A 128 135.31 25.88 -74.14
C PRO A 128 135.67 25.28 -75.51
N PRO A 129 136.53 25.95 -76.31
CA PRO A 129 136.66 25.70 -77.74
C PRO A 129 137.53 24.47 -78.02
N GLU A 130 136.93 23.29 -78.03
CA GLU A 130 137.53 22.10 -78.62
C GLU A 130 136.61 21.60 -79.76
N THR A 131 136.88 22.10 -80.98
CA THR A 131 136.28 21.77 -82.30
C THR A 131 135.13 22.69 -82.82
N PRO A 132 134.96 22.75 -84.16
CA PRO A 132 135.19 23.92 -85.00
C PRO A 132 134.03 24.94 -85.02
N SER A 133 134.38 26.21 -84.76
CA SER A 133 133.70 27.44 -85.18
C SER A 133 132.18 27.38 -85.36
N ILE A 134 131.43 27.41 -84.24
CA ILE A 134 130.06 27.92 -84.26
C ILE A 134 130.14 29.37 -84.78
N SER A 135 129.40 29.68 -85.84
CA SER A 135 129.39 31.00 -86.43
C SER A 135 128.72 32.01 -85.48
N ILE A 136 129.12 33.30 -85.57
CA ILE A 136 128.45 34.39 -84.83
C ILE A 136 126.94 34.40 -85.11
N GLU A 137 126.55 33.99 -86.32
CA GLU A 137 125.15 33.88 -86.74
C GLU A 137 124.39 32.79 -85.97
N GLU A 138 124.98 31.61 -85.80
CA GLU A 138 124.39 30.52 -85.00
C GLU A 138 124.31 30.88 -83.51
N ILE A 139 125.31 31.59 -82.98
CA ILE A 139 125.26 32.12 -81.60
C ILE A 139 124.11 33.12 -81.44
N ASN A 140 123.89 34.00 -82.42
CA ASN A 140 122.78 34.94 -82.39
C ASN A 140 121.43 34.24 -82.51
N GLN A 141 121.31 33.22 -83.36
CA GLN A 141 120.11 32.39 -83.46
C GLN A 141 119.81 31.65 -82.16
N TYR A 142 120.82 31.10 -81.47
CA TYR A 142 120.63 30.49 -80.17
C TYR A 142 120.24 31.50 -79.09
N LYS A 143 120.80 32.71 -79.10
CA LYS A 143 120.37 33.79 -78.19
C LYS A 143 118.93 34.21 -78.43
N GLU A 144 118.51 34.36 -79.68
CA GLU A 144 117.12 34.66 -80.03
C GLU A 144 116.18 33.52 -79.63
N ALA A 145 116.60 32.27 -79.82
CA ALA A 145 115.85 31.10 -79.38
C ALA A 145 115.72 31.04 -77.84
N ILE A 146 116.80 31.30 -77.10
CA ILE A 146 116.79 31.36 -75.63
C ILE A 146 115.86 32.48 -75.15
N GLU A 147 115.92 33.67 -75.74
CA GLU A 147 115.05 34.78 -75.37
C GLU A 147 113.57 34.48 -75.66
N SER A 148 113.29 33.86 -76.82
CA SER A 148 111.95 33.38 -77.15
C SER A 148 111.46 32.31 -76.18
N LEU A 149 112.32 31.38 -75.75
CA LEU A 149 111.97 30.34 -74.78
C LEU A 149 111.75 30.93 -73.39
N LYS A 150 112.58 31.89 -72.95
CA LYS A 150 112.40 32.61 -71.68
C LYS A 150 111.06 33.34 -71.63
N LYS A 151 110.66 33.99 -72.72
CA LYS A 151 109.34 34.62 -72.82
C LYS A 151 108.20 33.61 -72.71
N VAL A 152 108.33 32.43 -73.34
CA VAL A 152 107.32 31.36 -73.21
C VAL A 152 107.27 30.82 -71.77
N VAL A 153 108.42 30.65 -71.10
CA VAL A 153 108.46 30.25 -69.69
C VAL A 153 107.75 31.28 -68.81
N GLU A 154 108.04 32.57 -68.98
CA GLU A 154 107.38 33.64 -68.21
C GLU A 154 105.86 33.66 -68.45
N GLU A 155 105.42 33.50 -69.70
CA GLU A 155 103.98 33.36 -70.03
C GLU A 155 103.34 32.14 -69.36
N LYS A 156 104.07 31.01 -69.28
CA LYS A 156 103.60 29.80 -68.60
C LYS A 156 103.58 29.94 -67.07
N GLU A 157 104.55 30.64 -66.48
CA GLU A 157 104.57 30.92 -65.04
C GLU A 157 103.40 31.84 -64.63
N ILE A 158 103.07 32.84 -65.45
CA ILE A 158 101.88 33.68 -65.25
C ILE A 158 100.61 32.81 -65.31
N GLN A 159 100.49 31.91 -66.30
CA GLN A 159 99.36 30.97 -66.39
C GLN A 159 99.26 30.08 -65.14
N ILE A 160 100.38 29.56 -64.64
CA ILE A 160 100.42 28.77 -63.39
C ILE A 160 99.99 29.61 -62.19
N HIS A 161 100.41 30.87 -62.10
CA HIS A 161 100.02 31.77 -61.01
C HIS A 161 98.51 32.05 -61.02
N ASP A 162 97.93 32.35 -62.19
CA ASP A 162 96.50 32.59 -62.35
C ASP A 162 95.67 31.33 -62.02
N LEU A 163 96.12 30.16 -62.47
CA LEU A 163 95.47 28.87 -62.15
C LEU A 163 95.53 28.56 -60.65
N ASN A 164 96.66 28.81 -59.98
CA ASN A 164 96.78 28.64 -58.52
C ASN A 164 95.83 29.59 -57.76
N ASN A 165 95.73 30.86 -58.17
CA ASN A 165 94.79 31.80 -57.58
C ASN A 165 93.35 31.33 -57.76
N ARG A 166 93.01 30.82 -58.95
CA ARG A 166 91.68 30.27 -59.23
C ARG A 166 91.37 29.03 -58.41
N ASN A 167 92.35 28.14 -58.20
CA ASN A 167 92.19 26.95 -57.35
C ASN A 167 91.96 27.34 -55.89
N ASN A 168 92.67 28.35 -55.37
CA ASN A 168 92.44 28.86 -54.01
C ASN A 168 91.02 29.45 -53.85
N GLU A 169 90.51 30.16 -54.86
CA GLU A 169 89.12 30.64 -54.86
C GLU A 169 88.11 29.47 -54.86
N LEU A 170 88.35 28.45 -55.68
CA LEU A 170 87.49 27.26 -55.76
C LEU A 170 87.47 26.51 -54.43
N VAL A 171 88.62 26.28 -53.81
CA VAL A 171 88.75 25.64 -52.49
C VAL A 171 87.96 26.41 -51.44
N THR A 172 88.08 27.75 -51.44
CA THR A 172 87.32 28.60 -50.50
C THR A 172 85.81 28.44 -50.71
N ARG A 173 85.35 28.48 -51.96
CA ARG A 173 83.92 28.29 -52.29
C ARG A 173 83.41 26.90 -51.93
N ILE A 174 84.22 25.85 -52.13
CA ILE A 174 83.88 24.47 -51.73
C ILE A 174 83.71 24.40 -50.21
N ASN A 175 84.65 24.96 -49.44
CA ASN A 175 84.57 24.99 -47.98
C ASN A 175 83.34 25.75 -47.46
N ASP A 176 82.99 26.87 -48.09
CA ASP A 176 81.77 27.61 -47.74
C ASP A 176 80.50 26.81 -48.07
N SER A 177 80.47 26.12 -49.22
CA SER A 177 79.37 25.23 -49.59
C SER A 177 79.24 24.03 -48.62
N ILE A 178 80.35 23.45 -48.16
CA ILE A 178 80.36 22.38 -47.16
C ILE A 178 79.73 22.87 -45.85
N LYS A 179 80.18 24.03 -45.34
CA LYS A 179 79.60 24.62 -44.12
C LYS A 179 78.10 24.90 -44.25
N ARG A 180 77.65 25.35 -45.43
CA ARG A 180 76.22 25.52 -45.70
C ARG A 180 75.48 24.18 -45.66
N GLY A 181 76.06 23.12 -46.22
CA GLY A 181 75.52 21.77 -46.15
C GLY A 181 75.37 21.26 -44.71
N GLU A 182 76.40 21.44 -43.87
CA GLU A 182 76.37 21.06 -42.45
C GLU A 182 75.28 21.82 -41.67
N ASN A 183 75.11 23.11 -41.92
CA ASN A 183 74.05 23.91 -41.29
C ASN A 183 72.66 23.42 -41.69
N LEU A 184 72.43 23.14 -42.98
CA LEU A 184 71.16 22.61 -43.48
C LEU A 184 70.86 21.23 -42.89
N GLU A 185 71.88 20.37 -42.76
CA GLU A 185 71.72 19.05 -42.14
C GLU A 185 71.35 19.15 -40.65
N SER A 186 71.97 20.07 -39.92
CA SER A 186 71.60 20.35 -38.53
C SER A 186 70.16 20.85 -38.40
N GLU A 187 69.71 21.74 -39.30
CA GLU A 187 68.34 22.25 -39.33
C GLU A 187 67.34 21.13 -39.64
N LEU A 188 67.66 20.28 -40.61
CA LEU A 188 66.84 19.13 -40.99
C LEU A 188 66.69 18.14 -39.81
N ASN A 189 67.77 17.87 -39.08
CA ASN A 189 67.72 17.03 -37.88
C ASN A 189 66.87 17.66 -36.75
N ALA A 190 66.96 18.97 -36.55
CA ALA A 190 66.11 19.67 -35.58
C ALA A 190 64.62 19.58 -35.95
N LEU A 191 64.29 19.70 -37.25
CA LEU A 191 62.92 19.56 -37.75
C LEU A 191 62.40 18.12 -37.62
N ARG A 192 63.23 17.12 -37.89
CA ARG A 192 62.89 15.71 -37.65
C ARG A 192 62.53 15.44 -36.19
N ASN A 193 63.38 15.86 -35.26
CA ASN A 193 63.13 15.69 -33.82
C ASN A 193 61.84 16.39 -33.36
N PHE A 194 61.58 17.58 -33.91
CA PHE A 194 60.34 18.31 -33.62
C PHE A 194 59.10 17.58 -34.14
N ASN A 195 59.16 17.01 -35.35
CA ASN A 195 58.06 16.22 -35.91
C ASN A 195 57.79 14.95 -35.10
N GLU A 196 58.83 14.26 -34.63
CA GLU A 196 58.68 13.11 -33.74
C GLU A 196 57.97 13.49 -32.44
N LYS A 197 58.33 14.64 -31.86
CA LYS A 197 57.66 15.18 -30.67
C LYS A 197 56.18 15.45 -30.93
N ILE A 198 55.83 16.15 -32.01
CA ILE A 198 54.43 16.40 -32.38
C ILE A 198 53.65 15.09 -32.56
N LEU A 199 54.25 14.09 -33.22
CA LEU A 199 53.60 12.79 -33.42
C LEU A 199 53.34 12.06 -32.09
N SER A 200 54.26 12.17 -31.13
CA SER A 200 54.05 11.61 -29.79
C SER A 200 52.91 12.31 -29.04
N GLU A 201 52.89 13.65 -29.06
CA GLU A 201 51.84 14.44 -28.42
C GLU A 201 50.46 14.19 -29.06
N LEU A 202 50.41 14.03 -30.39
CA LEU A 202 49.17 13.71 -31.10
C LEU A 202 48.62 12.34 -30.73
N LYS A 203 49.49 11.34 -30.53
CA LYS A 203 49.08 10.00 -30.06
C LYS A 203 48.54 10.04 -28.64
N ASP A 204 49.19 10.78 -27.74
CA ASP A 204 48.72 10.95 -26.37
C ASP A 204 47.37 11.68 -26.33
N GLU A 205 47.18 12.70 -27.17
CA GLU A 205 45.93 13.42 -27.28
C GLU A 205 44.78 12.54 -27.83
N GLN A 206 45.06 11.68 -28.81
CA GLN A 206 44.09 10.70 -29.29
C GLN A 206 43.69 9.70 -28.19
N ARG A 207 44.67 9.24 -27.39
CA ARG A 207 44.41 8.34 -26.26
C ARG A 207 43.56 9.03 -25.19
N ASN A 208 43.86 10.29 -24.89
CA ASN A 208 43.08 11.09 -23.92
C ASN A 208 41.65 11.30 -24.41
N ARG A 209 41.44 11.59 -25.70
CA ARG A 209 40.08 11.69 -26.27
C ARG A 209 39.30 10.40 -26.16
N ALA A 210 39.88 9.26 -26.53
CA ALA A 210 39.22 7.96 -26.39
C ALA A 210 38.88 7.65 -24.92
N MET A 211 39.75 8.03 -23.99
CA MET A 211 39.49 7.90 -22.56
C MET A 211 38.35 8.82 -22.08
N HIS A 212 38.30 10.06 -22.56
CA HIS A 212 37.21 10.99 -22.24
C HIS A 212 35.87 10.51 -22.79
N GLU A 213 35.83 10.00 -24.03
CA GLU A 213 34.63 9.41 -24.62
C GLU A 213 34.14 8.20 -23.80
N ALA A 214 35.05 7.29 -23.42
CA ALA A 214 34.72 6.16 -22.56
C ALA A 214 34.21 6.60 -21.17
N LYS A 215 34.79 7.65 -20.58
CA LYS A 215 34.33 8.21 -19.30
C LYS A 215 32.92 8.80 -19.44
N THR A 216 32.62 9.48 -20.54
CA THR A 216 31.29 10.06 -20.80
C THR A 216 30.23 8.96 -20.92
N VAL A 217 30.50 7.90 -21.69
CA VAL A 217 29.58 6.76 -21.81
C VAL A 217 29.31 6.12 -20.45
N LEU A 218 30.35 5.87 -19.66
CA LEU A 218 30.20 5.32 -18.31
C LEU A 218 29.37 6.24 -17.39
N ILE A 219 29.57 7.55 -17.47
CA ILE A 219 28.79 8.52 -16.70
C ILE A 219 27.31 8.46 -17.08
N ASP A 220 26.99 8.34 -18.36
CA ASP A 220 25.61 8.29 -18.83
C ASP A 220 24.92 6.98 -18.44
N ASP A 221 25.62 5.84 -18.53
CA ASP A 221 25.14 4.55 -18.01
C ASP A 221 24.85 4.61 -16.50
N LEU A 222 25.75 5.23 -15.72
CA LEU A 222 25.57 5.40 -14.27
C LEU A 222 24.39 6.32 -13.94
N LYS A 223 24.15 7.38 -14.72
CA LYS A 223 22.97 8.24 -14.56
C LYS A 223 21.68 7.48 -14.85
N GLU A 224 21.66 6.64 -15.89
CA GLU A 224 20.48 5.82 -16.22
C GLU A 224 20.18 4.80 -15.12
N GLN A 225 21.21 4.14 -14.58
CA GLN A 225 21.08 3.25 -13.43
C GLN A 225 20.55 3.98 -12.20
N LEU A 226 21.08 5.18 -11.90
CA LEU A 226 20.64 6.00 -10.78
C LEU A 226 19.16 6.40 -10.92
N ASN A 227 18.74 6.84 -12.11
CA ASN A 227 17.34 7.19 -12.38
C ASN A 227 16.41 5.99 -12.24
N THR A 228 16.86 4.81 -12.69
CA THR A 228 16.09 3.56 -12.53
C THR A 228 15.92 3.20 -11.06
N LEU A 229 16.99 3.26 -10.27
CA LEU A 229 16.95 3.00 -8.82
C LEU A 229 16.06 4.01 -8.09
N SER A 230 16.16 5.31 -8.42
CA SER A 230 15.30 6.34 -7.84
C SER A 230 13.82 6.09 -8.12
N ARG A 231 13.47 5.69 -9.36
CA ARG A 231 12.09 5.31 -9.70
C ARG A 231 11.62 4.09 -8.89
N GLN A 232 12.44 3.04 -8.81
CA GLN A 232 12.12 1.86 -8.01
C GLN A 232 11.95 2.19 -6.53
N ASN A 233 12.74 3.12 -5.99
CA ASN A 233 12.63 3.53 -4.59
C ASN A 233 11.31 4.26 -4.34
N HIS A 234 10.93 5.17 -5.24
CA HIS A 234 9.65 5.87 -5.16
C HIS A 234 8.44 4.92 -5.25
N GLU A 235 8.51 3.91 -6.14
CA GLU A 235 7.47 2.87 -6.23
C GLU A 235 7.36 2.05 -4.93
N LYS A 236 8.48 1.72 -4.28
CA LYS A 236 8.50 1.03 -2.99
C LYS A 236 7.97 1.89 -1.84
N GLU A 237 8.30 3.18 -1.82
CA GLU A 237 7.76 4.13 -0.84
C GLU A 237 6.24 4.20 -0.92
N LYS A 238 5.69 4.31 -2.14
CA LYS A 238 4.25 4.30 -2.36
C LYS A 238 3.60 2.99 -1.90
N ALA A 239 4.23 1.85 -2.21
CA ALA A 239 3.72 0.55 -1.76
C ALA A 239 3.75 0.39 -0.23
N LEU A 240 4.74 0.97 0.46
CA LEU A 240 4.81 1.01 1.92
C LEU A 240 3.70 1.89 2.51
N GLU A 241 3.43 3.04 1.91
CA GLU A 241 2.34 3.93 2.32
C GLU A 241 0.98 3.22 2.19
N ASP A 242 0.72 2.57 1.05
CA ASP A 242 -0.50 1.79 0.83
C ASP A 242 -0.65 0.65 1.86
N LEU A 243 0.45 -0.07 2.17
CA LEU A 243 0.44 -1.14 3.16
C LEU A 243 0.20 -0.61 4.59
N SER A 244 0.77 0.55 4.91
CA SER A 244 0.58 1.23 6.19
C SER A 244 -0.88 1.64 6.38
N ASN A 245 -1.52 2.20 5.34
CA ASN A 245 -2.94 2.55 5.37
C ASN A 245 -3.81 1.32 5.58
N LYS A 246 -3.53 0.24 4.84
CA LYS A 246 -4.25 -1.04 5.01
C LYS A 246 -4.08 -1.63 6.42
N TYR A 247 -2.90 -1.48 7.02
CA TYR A 247 -2.68 -1.92 8.40
C TYR A 247 -3.51 -1.11 9.40
N ALA A 248 -3.63 0.21 9.20
CA ALA A 248 -4.48 1.06 10.04
C ALA A 248 -5.96 0.67 9.94
N ASP A 249 -6.47 0.39 8.73
CA ASP A 249 -7.84 -0.06 8.52
C ASP A 249 -8.12 -1.40 9.23
N LEU A 250 -7.22 -2.38 9.08
CA LEU A 250 -7.33 -3.68 9.75
C LEU A 250 -7.22 -3.56 11.28
N PHE A 251 -6.46 -2.58 11.78
CA PHE A 251 -6.34 -2.32 13.19
C PHE A 251 -7.66 -1.81 13.79
N GLU A 252 -8.31 -0.85 13.12
CA GLU A 252 -9.63 -0.37 13.54
C GLU A 252 -10.72 -1.45 13.39
N GLU A 253 -10.69 -2.26 12.33
CA GLU A 253 -11.60 -3.40 12.17
C GLU A 253 -11.44 -4.41 13.33
N ASN A 254 -10.21 -4.74 13.72
CA ASN A 254 -9.95 -5.63 14.86
C ASN A 254 -10.47 -5.04 16.17
N LYS A 255 -10.30 -3.74 16.38
CA LYS A 255 -10.82 -3.05 17.56
C LYS A 255 -12.35 -3.12 17.61
N TYR A 256 -13.02 -2.84 16.50
CA TYR A 256 -14.48 -2.97 16.38
C TYR A 256 -14.97 -4.42 16.65
N LEU A 257 -14.30 -5.42 16.08
CA LEU A 257 -14.64 -6.82 16.30
C LEU A 257 -14.44 -7.24 17.76
N LYS A 258 -13.39 -6.73 18.41
CA LYS A 258 -13.14 -6.97 19.83
C LYS A 258 -14.25 -6.39 20.71
N ASP A 259 -14.62 -5.12 20.49
CA ASP A 259 -15.70 -4.47 21.24
C ASP A 259 -17.03 -5.23 21.07
N ASN A 260 -17.34 -5.70 19.85
CA ASN A 260 -18.51 -6.54 19.60
C ASN A 260 -18.44 -7.90 20.30
N SER A 261 -17.25 -8.52 20.37
CA SER A 261 -17.05 -9.77 21.09
C SER A 261 -17.28 -9.60 22.58
N GLU A 262 -16.81 -8.50 23.19
CA GLU A 262 -17.04 -8.20 24.60
C GLU A 262 -18.53 -7.99 24.90
N ASN A 263 -19.28 -7.39 23.97
CA ASN A 263 -20.73 -7.25 24.09
C ASN A 263 -21.48 -8.60 24.00
N LYS A 264 -20.93 -9.60 23.30
CA LYS A 264 -21.55 -10.93 23.14
C LYS A 264 -21.77 -11.61 24.49
N ASP A 265 -20.80 -11.52 25.40
CA ASP A 265 -20.90 -12.15 26.72
C ASP A 265 -22.01 -11.50 27.55
N SER A 266 -22.14 -10.16 27.47
CA SER A 266 -23.26 -9.43 28.08
C SER A 266 -24.61 -9.88 27.51
N TYR A 267 -24.73 -10.02 26.18
CA TYR A 267 -25.95 -10.54 25.57
C TYR A 267 -26.24 -11.99 25.96
N SER A 268 -25.22 -12.83 26.12
CA SER A 268 -25.38 -14.21 26.59
C SER A 268 -25.98 -14.25 27.99
N VAL A 269 -25.46 -13.45 28.92
CA VAL A 269 -25.99 -13.34 30.29
C VAL A 269 -27.44 -12.84 30.27
N GLN A 270 -27.75 -11.80 29.49
CA GLN A 270 -29.12 -11.30 29.35
C GLN A 270 -30.07 -12.36 28.80
N LEU A 271 -29.61 -13.20 27.87
CA LEU A 271 -30.41 -14.27 27.28
C LEU A 271 -30.70 -15.39 28.30
N GLU A 272 -29.71 -15.76 29.11
CA GLU A 272 -29.89 -16.70 30.23
C GLU A 272 -30.89 -16.17 31.26
N GLU A 273 -30.80 -14.89 31.63
CA GLU A 273 -31.75 -14.26 32.55
C GLU A 273 -33.20 -14.27 32.01
N ILE A 274 -33.38 -13.98 30.72
CA ILE A 274 -34.70 -14.02 30.07
C ILE A 274 -35.23 -15.45 30.03
N GLN A 275 -34.39 -16.45 29.72
CA GLN A 275 -34.77 -17.85 29.72
C GLN A 275 -35.24 -18.32 31.10
N GLU A 276 -34.54 -17.94 32.17
CA GLU A 276 -34.95 -18.30 33.54
C GLU A 276 -36.25 -17.59 33.94
N LYS A 277 -36.42 -16.30 33.62
CA LYS A 277 -37.70 -15.59 33.83
C LYS A 277 -38.86 -16.26 33.11
N LEU A 278 -38.64 -16.70 31.86
CA LEU A 278 -39.65 -17.40 31.06
C LEU A 278 -40.01 -18.76 31.67
N LYS A 279 -39.03 -19.50 32.17
CA LYS A 279 -39.24 -20.78 32.87
C LYS A 279 -40.06 -20.59 34.15
N ILE A 280 -39.76 -19.57 34.96
CA ILE A 280 -40.54 -19.22 36.16
C ILE A 280 -41.99 -18.90 35.78
N ALA A 281 -42.20 -18.01 34.81
CA ALA A 281 -43.53 -17.63 34.35
C ALA A 281 -44.34 -18.82 33.83
N ASN A 282 -43.69 -19.76 33.13
CA ASN A 282 -44.35 -20.95 32.59
C ASN A 282 -44.77 -21.93 33.70
N ASN A 283 -43.95 -22.07 34.75
CA ASN A 283 -44.30 -22.85 35.94
C ASN A 283 -45.46 -22.23 36.72
N GLU A 284 -45.48 -20.90 36.87
CA GLU A 284 -46.61 -20.18 37.48
C GLU A 284 -47.89 -20.35 36.68
N LEU A 285 -47.81 -20.24 35.34
CA LEU A 285 -48.95 -20.49 34.44
C LEU A 285 -49.50 -21.90 34.64
N LYS A 286 -48.62 -22.91 34.68
CA LYS A 286 -48.99 -24.30 34.90
C LYS A 286 -49.72 -24.49 36.24
N SER A 287 -49.17 -23.96 37.33
CA SER A 287 -49.81 -24.04 38.66
C SER A 287 -51.17 -23.34 38.70
N LYS A 288 -51.29 -22.16 38.09
CA LYS A 288 -52.58 -21.46 37.97
C LYS A 288 -53.58 -22.25 37.14
N SER A 289 -53.14 -22.90 36.07
CA SER A 289 -54.00 -23.75 35.24
C SER A 289 -54.50 -24.99 36.00
N GLU A 290 -53.64 -25.64 36.78
CA GLU A 290 -54.02 -26.78 37.63
C GLU A 290 -55.06 -26.34 38.66
N LYS A 291 -54.82 -25.21 39.35
CA LYS A 291 -55.78 -24.64 40.32
C LYS A 291 -57.11 -24.23 39.69
N LEU A 292 -57.08 -23.72 38.46
CA LEU A 292 -58.31 -23.40 37.71
C LEU A 292 -59.13 -24.66 37.41
N ASN A 293 -58.47 -25.75 37.02
CA ASN A 293 -59.13 -27.03 36.78
C ASN A 293 -59.75 -27.60 38.08
N GLU A 294 -59.03 -27.55 39.20
CA GLU A 294 -59.58 -27.96 40.51
C GLU A 294 -60.81 -27.13 40.90
N LEU A 295 -60.76 -25.81 40.69
CA LEU A 295 -61.90 -24.93 40.95
C LEU A 295 -63.09 -25.26 40.05
N LYS A 296 -62.84 -25.58 38.77
CA LYS A 296 -63.87 -25.98 37.82
C LYS A 296 -64.54 -27.30 38.23
N ASP A 297 -63.74 -28.30 38.60
CA ASP A 297 -64.26 -29.59 39.10
C ASP A 297 -65.09 -29.42 40.38
N ASN A 298 -64.66 -28.54 41.29
CA ASN A 298 -65.42 -28.23 42.49
C ASN A 298 -66.73 -27.48 42.17
N PHE A 299 -66.71 -26.55 41.22
CA PHE A 299 -67.91 -25.86 40.75
C PHE A 299 -68.92 -26.84 40.12
N ASP A 300 -68.46 -27.77 39.29
CA ASP A 300 -69.31 -28.79 38.68
C ASP A 300 -69.93 -29.73 39.73
N LYS A 301 -69.17 -30.12 40.76
CA LYS A 301 -69.70 -30.89 41.90
C LYS A 301 -70.78 -30.10 42.65
N LEU A 302 -70.52 -28.85 42.99
CA LEU A 302 -71.49 -28.00 43.69
C LEU A 302 -72.77 -27.80 42.87
N ASN A 303 -72.66 -27.59 41.55
CA ASN A 303 -73.84 -27.51 40.69
C ASN A 303 -74.65 -28.81 40.67
N LYS A 304 -73.98 -29.96 40.67
CA LYS A 304 -74.66 -31.26 40.79
C LYS A 304 -75.37 -31.42 42.13
N ASP A 305 -74.74 -30.97 43.21
CA ASP A 305 -75.34 -30.97 44.55
C ASP A 305 -76.55 -30.03 44.62
N ILE A 306 -76.47 -28.84 44.02
CA ILE A 306 -77.59 -27.91 43.87
C ILE A 306 -78.74 -28.58 43.12
N ALA A 307 -78.48 -29.15 41.94
CA ALA A 307 -79.52 -29.83 41.14
C ALA A 307 -80.17 -30.99 41.91
N ASN A 308 -79.38 -31.75 42.68
CA ASN A 308 -79.90 -32.81 43.55
C ASN A 308 -80.80 -32.24 44.66
N LYS A 309 -80.39 -31.14 45.29
CA LYS A 309 -81.16 -30.45 46.33
C LYS A 309 -82.44 -29.82 45.80
N GLU A 310 -82.41 -29.21 44.62
CA GLU A 310 -83.59 -28.70 43.93
C GLU A 310 -84.60 -29.81 43.63
N ASN A 311 -84.13 -30.99 43.18
CA ASN A 311 -84.98 -32.16 42.99
C ASN A 311 -85.56 -32.69 44.31
N GLU A 312 -84.77 -32.72 45.39
CA GLU A 312 -85.23 -33.09 46.73
C GLU A 312 -86.32 -32.12 47.24
N ILE A 313 -86.10 -30.81 47.08
CA ILE A 313 -87.08 -29.77 47.38
C ILE A 313 -88.35 -30.00 46.56
N GLY A 314 -88.24 -30.24 45.24
CA GLY A 314 -89.40 -30.51 44.39
C GLY A 314 -90.25 -31.68 44.88
N LYS A 315 -89.61 -32.80 45.25
CA LYS A 315 -90.31 -33.96 45.84
C LYS A 315 -90.99 -33.64 47.17
N LEU A 316 -90.31 -32.91 48.05
CA LEU A 316 -90.88 -32.48 49.33
C LEU A 316 -92.05 -31.52 49.14
N SER A 317 -91.95 -30.57 48.21
CA SER A 317 -93.04 -29.64 47.86
C SER A 317 -94.26 -30.39 47.33
N SER A 318 -94.09 -31.38 46.45
CA SER A 318 -95.22 -32.24 46.01
C SER A 318 -95.87 -32.96 47.19
N ARG A 319 -95.07 -33.50 48.12
CA ARG A 319 -95.59 -34.20 49.30
C ARG A 319 -96.31 -33.27 50.28
N VAL A 320 -95.85 -32.03 50.43
CA VAL A 320 -96.56 -31.00 51.21
C VAL A 320 -97.92 -30.69 50.58
N GLU A 321 -98.00 -30.57 49.25
CA GLU A 321 -99.28 -30.35 48.57
C GLU A 321 -100.21 -31.57 48.70
N GLU A 322 -99.68 -32.79 48.65
CA GLU A 322 -100.44 -34.00 48.95
C GLU A 322 -101.00 -33.99 50.38
N TYR A 323 -100.18 -33.66 51.39
CA TYR A 323 -100.64 -33.57 52.78
C TYR A 323 -101.68 -32.46 52.99
N LYS A 324 -101.52 -31.34 52.30
CA LYS A 324 -102.50 -30.24 52.32
C LYS A 324 -103.84 -30.69 51.73
N ASN A 325 -103.84 -31.38 50.60
CA ASN A 325 -105.06 -31.94 50.00
C ASN A 325 -105.71 -33.00 50.90
N GLN A 326 -104.92 -33.87 51.51
CA GLN A 326 -105.41 -34.84 52.51
C GLN A 326 -106.03 -34.15 53.72
N SER A 327 -105.43 -33.06 54.19
CA SER A 327 -105.97 -32.27 55.31
C SER A 327 -107.32 -31.64 54.94
N LEU A 328 -107.48 -31.10 53.73
CA LEU A 328 -108.74 -30.54 53.25
C LEU A 328 -109.84 -31.61 53.14
N ASP A 329 -109.51 -32.79 52.61
CA ASP A 329 -110.45 -33.93 52.52
C ASP A 329 -110.89 -34.40 53.92
N LEU A 330 -109.97 -34.46 54.89
CA LEU A 330 -110.30 -34.74 56.29
C LEU A 330 -111.18 -33.66 56.92
N GLU A 331 -110.96 -32.38 56.61
CA GLU A 331 -111.77 -31.27 57.09
C GLU A 331 -113.20 -31.33 56.53
N GLU A 332 -113.35 -31.68 55.25
CA GLU A 332 -114.65 -31.96 54.61
C GLU A 332 -115.34 -33.14 55.29
N LYS A 333 -114.65 -34.27 55.49
CA LYS A 333 -115.18 -35.44 56.21
C LYS A 333 -115.61 -35.09 57.64
N ASN A 334 -114.86 -34.22 58.32
CA ASN A 334 -115.21 -33.77 59.67
C ASN A 334 -116.45 -32.86 59.68
N THR A 335 -116.65 -32.08 58.62
CA THR A 335 -117.86 -31.26 58.42
C THR A 335 -119.07 -32.17 58.12
N GLU A 336 -118.92 -33.16 57.25
CA GLU A 336 -119.93 -34.19 57.00
C GLU A 336 -120.31 -34.94 58.30
N LEU A 337 -119.32 -35.33 59.10
CA LEU A 337 -119.54 -36.02 60.38
C LEU A 337 -120.27 -35.12 61.39
N SER A 338 -119.93 -33.83 61.42
CA SER A 338 -120.60 -32.84 62.28
C SER A 338 -122.06 -32.66 61.89
N ALA A 339 -122.36 -32.55 60.59
CA ALA A 339 -123.73 -32.50 60.08
C ALA A 339 -124.50 -33.80 60.36
N PHE A 340 -123.85 -34.96 60.22
CA PHE A 340 -124.45 -36.25 60.59
C PHE A 340 -124.79 -36.30 62.08
N LYS A 341 -123.89 -35.83 62.95
CA LYS A 341 -124.11 -35.77 64.40
C LYS A 341 -125.28 -34.85 64.76
N GLU A 342 -125.42 -33.71 64.09
CA GLU A 342 -126.55 -32.80 64.28
C GLU A 342 -127.88 -33.45 63.89
N LYS A 343 -127.93 -34.11 62.73
CA LYS A 343 -129.10 -34.86 62.27
C LYS A 343 -129.47 -36.02 63.21
N TYR A 344 -128.46 -36.71 63.75
CA TYR A 344 -128.66 -37.74 64.77
C TYR A 344 -129.29 -37.17 66.05
N LEU A 345 -128.79 -36.02 66.54
CA LEU A 345 -129.34 -35.31 67.69
C LEU A 345 -130.80 -34.87 67.47
N GLU A 346 -131.09 -34.32 66.28
CA GLU A 346 -132.46 -33.94 65.88
C GLU A 346 -133.40 -35.15 65.93
N THR A 347 -132.98 -36.28 65.37
CA THR A 347 -133.74 -37.54 65.43
C THR A 347 -133.95 -38.02 66.87
N CYS A 348 -132.93 -37.90 67.73
CA CYS A 348 -133.07 -38.21 69.16
C CYS A 348 -134.10 -37.30 69.86
N THR A 349 -134.15 -36.01 69.53
CA THR A 349 -135.16 -35.09 70.06
C THR A 349 -136.57 -35.41 69.56
N GLU A 350 -136.72 -35.81 68.29
CA GLU A 350 -138.00 -36.30 67.75
C GLU A 350 -138.46 -37.55 68.51
N ILE A 351 -137.57 -38.53 68.72
CA ILE A 351 -137.86 -39.74 69.51
C ILE A 351 -138.30 -39.36 70.93
N ALA A 352 -137.61 -38.44 71.60
CA ALA A 352 -137.98 -37.97 72.94
C ALA A 352 -139.38 -37.33 72.95
N THR A 353 -139.71 -36.55 71.92
CA THR A 353 -141.03 -35.93 71.74
C THR A 353 -142.12 -36.98 71.51
N TYR A 354 -141.88 -37.96 70.64
CA TYR A 354 -142.80 -39.08 70.45
C TYR A 354 -143.00 -39.88 71.74
N LYS A 355 -141.95 -40.10 72.52
CA LYS A 355 -142.02 -40.78 73.82
C LYS A 355 -142.84 -39.99 74.84
N ALA A 356 -142.71 -38.66 74.87
CA ALA A 356 -143.55 -37.79 75.70
C ALA A 356 -145.03 -37.83 75.26
N ASN A 357 -145.29 -37.83 73.95
CA ASN A 357 -146.65 -37.98 73.42
C ASN A 357 -147.28 -39.33 73.80
N ILE A 358 -146.51 -40.42 73.79
CA ILE A 358 -146.95 -41.73 74.27
C ILE A 358 -147.36 -41.64 75.75
N LEU A 359 -146.54 -41.05 76.62
CA LEU A 359 -146.88 -40.88 78.04
C LEU A 359 -148.18 -40.06 78.25
N VAL A 360 -148.41 -39.02 77.45
CA VAL A 360 -149.65 -38.24 77.49
C VAL A 360 -150.84 -39.09 77.06
N LEU A 361 -150.70 -39.90 76.00
CA LEU A 361 -151.74 -40.82 75.55
C LEU A 361 -152.02 -41.91 76.58
N GLU A 362 -150.99 -42.49 77.19
CA GLU A 362 -151.10 -43.47 78.29
C GLU A 362 -151.87 -42.89 79.47
N LYS A 363 -151.56 -41.64 79.87
CA LYS A 363 -152.32 -40.94 80.91
C LYS A 363 -153.79 -40.79 80.54
N LYS A 364 -154.08 -40.41 79.29
CA LYS A 364 -155.44 -40.22 78.77
C LYS A 364 -156.24 -41.53 78.74
N ILE A 365 -155.59 -42.65 78.40
CA ILE A 365 -156.17 -44.00 78.50
C ILE A 365 -156.49 -44.32 79.97
N SER A 366 -155.58 -44.00 80.89
CA SER A 366 -155.79 -44.24 82.32
C SER A 366 -156.95 -43.43 82.90
N GLU A 367 -157.10 -42.17 82.48
CA GLU A 367 -158.24 -41.31 82.83
C GLU A 367 -159.56 -41.88 82.27
N LEU A 368 -159.58 -42.30 81.01
CA LEU A 368 -160.74 -42.95 80.40
C LEU A 368 -161.14 -44.25 81.13
N ASN A 369 -160.16 -45.06 81.55
CA ASN A 369 -160.43 -46.26 82.35
C ASN A 369 -161.00 -45.93 83.73
N GLY A 370 -160.60 -44.81 84.34
CA GLY A 370 -161.21 -44.30 85.57
C GLY A 370 -162.70 -43.99 85.40
N VAL A 371 -163.05 -43.26 84.33
CA VAL A 371 -164.44 -42.92 83.99
C VAL A 371 -165.29 -44.18 83.73
N ILE A 372 -164.73 -45.19 83.04
CA ILE A 372 -165.43 -46.46 82.80
C ILE A 372 -165.73 -47.20 84.10
N ASN A 373 -164.80 -47.20 85.06
CA ASN A 373 -165.01 -47.85 86.35
C ASN A 373 -166.09 -47.16 87.20
N GLU A 374 -166.11 -45.82 87.25
CA GLU A 374 -167.17 -45.07 87.93
C GLU A 374 -168.55 -45.37 87.33
N GLN A 375 -168.65 -45.40 85.99
CA GLN A 375 -169.92 -45.74 85.32
C GLN A 375 -170.39 -47.17 85.60
N ASN A 376 -169.45 -48.12 85.76
CA ASN A 376 -169.79 -49.50 86.12
C ASN A 376 -170.28 -49.62 87.57
N GLU A 377 -169.70 -48.85 88.51
CA GLU A 377 -170.19 -48.76 89.90
C GLU A 377 -171.59 -48.14 89.97
N GLU A 378 -171.84 -47.06 89.22
CA GLU A 378 -173.18 -46.45 89.16
C GLU A 378 -174.24 -47.42 88.62
N LYS A 379 -173.88 -48.22 87.61
CA LYS A 379 -174.75 -49.27 87.06
C LYS A 379 -175.07 -50.35 88.08
N LEU A 380 -174.10 -50.76 88.89
CA LEU A 380 -174.26 -51.78 89.92
C LEU A 380 -175.25 -51.32 91.00
N ILE A 381 -175.09 -50.07 91.47
CA ILE A 381 -175.99 -49.45 92.45
C ILE A 381 -177.42 -49.32 91.92
N ALA A 382 -177.56 -48.97 90.63
CA ALA A 382 -178.88 -48.90 89.99
C ALA A 382 -179.55 -50.28 89.90
N SER A 383 -178.79 -51.33 89.59
CA SER A 383 -179.22 -52.73 89.56
C SER A 383 -179.72 -53.20 90.93
N GLU A 384 -178.99 -52.90 92.01
CA GLU A 384 -179.38 -53.29 93.37
C GLU A 384 -180.69 -52.63 93.82
N LYS A 385 -180.91 -51.37 93.47
CA LYS A 385 -182.16 -50.65 93.78
C LYS A 385 -183.38 -51.23 93.06
N ILE A 386 -183.21 -51.72 91.83
CA ILE A 386 -184.30 -52.34 91.06
C ILE A 386 -184.72 -53.67 91.71
N ASN A 387 -183.75 -54.51 92.12
CA ASN A 387 -184.04 -55.79 92.77
C ASN A 387 -184.80 -55.62 94.10
N LEU A 388 -184.49 -54.58 94.87
CA LEU A 388 -185.15 -54.27 96.14
C LEU A 388 -186.62 -53.83 95.97
N CYS A 389 -186.94 -53.20 94.84
CA CYS A 389 -188.33 -52.84 94.49
C CYS A 389 -189.16 -54.06 94.08
N LEU A 390 -188.54 -55.04 93.40
CA LEU A 390 -189.21 -56.27 92.99
C LEU A 390 -189.60 -57.14 94.20
N GLU A 391 -188.71 -57.29 95.20
CA GLU A 391 -189.01 -58.03 96.44
C GLU A 391 -190.17 -57.42 97.25
N LYS A 392 -190.35 -56.10 97.20
CA LYS A 392 -191.45 -55.42 97.91
C LYS A 392 -192.80 -55.62 97.23
N VAL A 393 -192.83 -55.73 95.90
CA VAL A 393 -194.07 -55.98 95.14
C VAL A 393 -194.53 -57.43 95.34
N GLU A 394 -193.59 -58.38 95.42
CA GLU A 394 -193.92 -59.81 95.58
C GLU A 394 -194.55 -60.15 96.94
N LYS A 395 -194.27 -59.38 98.01
CA LYS A 395 -194.75 -59.72 99.36
C LYS A 395 -196.17 -59.28 99.73
N MET A 396 -196.88 -58.51 98.90
CA MET A 396 -198.19 -57.96 99.32
C MET A 396 -199.42 -58.42 98.51
N ILE A 397 -199.29 -59.20 97.43
CA ILE A 397 -200.43 -59.51 96.52
C ILE A 397 -201.11 -60.91 96.73
N GLY A 398 -200.73 -61.77 97.68
CA GLY A 398 -201.55 -62.98 97.98
C GLY A 398 -200.99 -63.90 99.07
N SER A 399 -201.76 -64.72 99.81
CA SER A 399 -203.19 -65.08 99.81
C SER A 399 -203.52 -65.83 101.12
N ASN A 400 -204.81 -65.81 101.52
CA ASN A 400 -205.60 -66.76 102.35
C ASN A 400 -204.92 -67.74 103.31
#